data_AF-A0A835WH24-F1
#
_entry.id   AF-A0A835WH24-F1
#
_cell.length_a   1.000
_cell.length_b   1.000
_cell.length_c   1.000
_cell.angle_alpha   90.00
_cell.angle_beta   90.00
_cell.angle_gamma   90.00
#
_symmetry.space_group_name_H-M   'P 1'
#
loop_
_entity.id
_entity.type
_entity.pdbx_description
1 polymer ?
#
loop_
_entity_poly.entity_id
_entity_poly.type
_entity_poly.pdbx_seq_one_letter_code
_entity_poly.pdbx_strand_id
1 'polypeptide(L)'
;MLKVGADEEDFLELLVANERVQNLIDRIRARGNPTRQKQALLQLKQAVESRVTYAEEARQAGVVPVLTRLLGLTDDEEVLDAASAVIAACSGPMATAGKVSTYSYEGCVVRIREAALGDGLGAKVWQVAHMLCLELAAQRAAITHMALAAAGSAETEAASIAAGATGEGEEQGEARQWDGVRVLELGSGCGVCGLAAAAMLGGSCSGAAGSAEGSAAVHVVMTDVEGPVLRNLRACMHLNADADAAAAATAAADQQQQPEQQQQQQALPTDEELFDDAEEVEDFGADLVFELAGGGGDDADSSNGCGGGGEDRAAGARATGPDAWERGNTSVRLLDWMESARALDEGPEAAAVAAAEAAAKGGPDMPPRVALEERFPLIIGSEVMYERAHAELVAAVVAHRLAPGGGALLHCAVRELKVFAHFAAECRRRGLRYRRRVVVPAAVFGAAACTSGVLLDAATAGAAVGTCTAAAAATCAGAGGLVLCPFEGLLGRADEYEGGIVLMAVDHSAAPCEHWYRDDWEEVVA
;
A
#
# COMPACT_ATOMS: atom_id res chain seq x y z
N MET A 1 4.50 23.21 38.15
CA MET A 1 4.01 22.41 39.30
C MET A 1 4.12 20.95 38.87
N LEU A 2 5.26 20.31 39.15
CA LEU A 2 5.51 18.90 38.81
C LEU A 2 4.58 18.03 39.66
N LYS A 3 3.89 17.05 39.06
CA LYS A 3 3.09 16.06 39.81
C LYS A 3 4.05 15.12 40.54
N VAL A 4 4.45 15.47 41.77
CA VAL A 4 5.33 14.67 42.66
C VAL A 4 4.56 13.47 43.25
N GLY A 5 3.84 12.72 42.42
CA GLY A 5 3.02 11.60 42.89
C GLY A 5 2.58 10.61 41.81
N ALA A 6 2.92 10.86 40.54
CA ALA A 6 2.73 9.86 39.49
C ALA A 6 3.80 8.75 39.56
N ASP A 7 4.98 9.04 40.11
CA ASP A 7 6.14 8.16 39.96
C ASP A 7 6.09 6.87 40.82
N GLU A 8 5.43 6.88 41.98
CA GLU A 8 5.41 5.70 42.87
C GLU A 8 4.40 4.64 42.43
N GLU A 9 3.20 5.06 41.99
CA GLU A 9 2.17 4.14 41.49
C GLU A 9 2.62 3.49 40.17
N ASP A 10 3.16 4.28 39.24
CA ASP A 10 3.70 3.78 37.97
C ASP A 10 4.87 2.81 38.20
N PHE A 11 5.73 3.08 39.19
CA PHE A 11 6.83 2.19 39.56
C PHE A 11 6.35 0.86 40.17
N LEU A 12 5.40 0.90 41.11
CA LEU A 12 4.81 -0.31 41.69
C LEU A 12 4.08 -1.14 40.64
N GLU A 13 3.38 -0.47 39.72
CA GLU A 13 2.74 -1.14 38.59
C GLU A 13 3.75 -1.83 37.69
N LEU A 14 4.87 -1.17 37.36
CA LEU A 14 5.94 -1.74 36.55
C LEU A 14 6.53 -3.00 37.19
N LEU A 15 6.79 -2.98 38.50
CA LEU A 15 7.30 -4.14 39.24
C LEU A 15 6.32 -5.33 39.21
N VAL A 16 5.04 -5.06 39.45
CA VAL A 16 3.98 -6.09 39.41
C VAL A 16 3.84 -6.65 38.00
N ALA A 17 3.91 -5.79 36.98
CA ALA A 17 3.84 -6.21 35.58
C ALA A 17 5.03 -7.11 35.23
N ASN A 18 6.25 -6.71 35.56
CA ASN A 18 7.48 -7.47 35.29
C ASN A 18 7.42 -8.88 35.89
N GLU A 19 7.14 -9.00 37.20
CA GLU A 19 7.07 -10.29 37.90
C GLU A 19 5.97 -11.18 37.31
N ARG A 20 4.79 -10.62 37.06
CA ARG A 20 3.65 -11.39 36.56
C ARG A 20 3.87 -11.86 35.12
N VAL A 21 4.39 -11.00 34.25
CA VAL A 21 4.73 -11.34 32.86
C VAL A 21 5.76 -12.46 32.81
N GLN A 22 6.85 -12.34 33.58
CA GLN A 22 7.91 -13.34 33.60
C GLN A 22 7.38 -14.72 34.03
N ASN A 23 6.57 -14.75 35.09
CA ASN A 23 5.90 -15.96 35.57
C ASN A 23 5.01 -16.62 34.50
N LEU A 24 4.27 -15.82 33.72
CA LEU A 24 3.40 -16.33 32.64
C LEU A 24 4.24 -16.88 31.48
N ILE A 25 5.29 -16.17 31.07
CA ILE A 25 6.20 -16.62 30.01
C ILE A 25 6.87 -17.94 30.37
N ASP A 26 7.33 -18.08 31.61
CA ASP A 26 7.97 -19.32 32.07
C ASP A 26 6.99 -20.51 32.05
N ARG A 27 5.72 -20.27 32.39
CA ARG A 27 4.65 -21.29 32.26
C ARG A 27 4.35 -21.65 30.82
N ILE A 28 4.40 -20.70 29.89
CA ILE A 28 4.23 -20.95 28.46
C ILE A 28 5.42 -21.77 27.93
N ARG A 29 6.65 -21.47 28.36
CA ARG A 29 7.86 -22.21 27.98
C ARG A 29 7.92 -23.63 28.57
N ALA A 30 7.34 -23.83 29.75
CA ALA A 30 7.35 -25.12 30.44
C ALA A 30 6.64 -26.21 29.61
N ARG A 31 7.42 -27.17 29.09
CA ARG A 31 6.90 -28.29 28.30
C ARG A 31 6.13 -29.28 29.17
N GLY A 32 5.19 -30.00 28.56
CA GLY A 32 4.55 -31.18 29.16
C GLY A 32 3.16 -30.96 29.75
N ASN A 33 2.61 -29.74 29.69
CA ASN A 33 1.21 -29.51 30.08
C ASN A 33 0.55 -28.43 29.18
N PRO A 34 -0.05 -28.82 28.04
CA PRO A 34 -0.65 -27.88 27.09
C PRO A 34 -1.80 -27.08 27.70
N THR A 35 -2.58 -27.67 28.61
CA THR A 35 -3.67 -26.96 29.30
C THR A 35 -3.14 -25.81 30.16
N ARG A 36 -2.03 -26.01 30.89
CA ARG A 36 -1.40 -24.95 31.68
C ARG A 36 -0.76 -23.88 30.80
N GLN A 37 -0.14 -24.27 29.68
CA GLN A 37 0.41 -23.32 28.71
C GLN A 37 -0.69 -22.43 28.13
N LYS A 38 -1.82 -23.02 27.70
CA LYS A 38 -3.01 -22.31 27.22
C LYS A 38 -3.56 -21.34 28.26
N GLN A 39 -3.75 -21.77 29.51
CA GLN A 39 -4.21 -20.90 30.58
C GLN A 39 -3.25 -19.73 30.86
N ALA A 40 -1.94 -19.98 30.85
CA ALA A 40 -0.95 -18.91 31.02
C ALA A 40 -0.97 -17.92 29.86
N LEU A 41 -1.16 -18.39 28.63
CA LEU A 41 -1.29 -17.54 27.46
C LEU A 41 -2.55 -16.66 27.50
N LEU A 42 -3.70 -17.23 27.88
CA LEU A 42 -4.94 -16.46 28.04
C LEU A 42 -4.83 -15.40 29.15
N GLN A 43 -4.17 -15.72 30.25
CA GLN A 43 -3.89 -14.75 31.32
C GLN A 43 -2.95 -13.64 30.85
N LEU A 44 -1.97 -13.97 30.00
CA LEU A 44 -1.07 -12.99 29.41
C LEU A 44 -1.82 -12.08 28.44
N LYS A 45 -2.66 -12.64 27.55
CA LYS A 45 -3.54 -11.89 26.64
C LYS A 45 -4.36 -10.86 27.41
N GLN A 46 -5.08 -11.31 28.43
CA GLN A 46 -5.89 -10.42 29.27
C GLN A 46 -5.05 -9.31 29.92
N ALA A 47 -3.85 -9.63 30.41
CA ALA A 47 -2.98 -8.65 31.05
C ALA A 47 -2.50 -7.57 30.06
N VAL A 48 -1.99 -7.97 28.89
CA VAL A 48 -1.49 -7.03 27.87
C VAL A 48 -2.61 -6.20 27.24
N GLU A 49 -3.83 -6.75 27.12
CA GLU A 49 -5.02 -6.00 26.67
C GLU A 49 -5.48 -4.97 27.70
N SER A 50 -5.35 -5.28 28.99
CA SER A 50 -5.83 -4.41 30.05
C SER A 50 -5.01 -3.13 30.21
N ARG A 51 -3.68 -3.21 30.04
CA ARG A 51 -2.76 -2.09 30.30
C ARG A 51 -1.48 -2.18 29.45
N VAL A 52 -1.05 -1.03 28.94
CA VAL A 52 0.14 -0.91 28.07
C VAL A 52 1.43 -1.35 28.78
N THR A 53 1.56 -1.09 30.08
CA THR A 53 2.75 -1.48 30.88
C THR A 53 3.05 -2.98 30.79
N TYR A 54 2.03 -3.84 30.79
CA TYR A 54 2.21 -5.28 30.63
C TYR A 54 2.72 -5.68 29.25
N ALA A 55 2.28 -4.98 28.20
CA ALA A 55 2.75 -5.23 26.84
C ALA A 55 4.23 -4.81 26.66
N GLU A 56 4.64 -3.69 27.28
CA GLU A 56 6.05 -3.26 27.32
C GLU A 56 6.93 -4.30 28.03
N GLU A 57 6.53 -4.75 29.22
CA GLU A 57 7.28 -5.76 29.99
C GLU A 57 7.34 -7.11 29.26
N ALA A 58 6.23 -7.54 28.65
CA ALA A 58 6.19 -8.77 27.87
C ALA A 58 7.10 -8.72 26.63
N ARG A 59 7.22 -7.55 25.99
CA ARG A 59 8.20 -7.31 24.94
C ARG A 59 9.63 -7.45 25.47
N GLN A 60 9.96 -6.77 26.56
CA GLN A 60 11.31 -6.80 27.16
C GLN A 60 11.72 -8.21 27.58
N ALA A 61 10.77 -9.00 28.08
CA ALA A 61 10.97 -10.41 28.45
C ALA A 61 11.09 -11.37 27.25
N GLY A 62 11.02 -10.86 26.01
CA GLY A 62 11.20 -11.64 24.79
C GLY A 62 10.04 -12.60 24.52
N VAL A 63 8.79 -12.18 24.76
CA VAL A 63 7.62 -13.05 24.55
C VAL A 63 7.34 -13.34 23.07
N VAL A 64 7.64 -12.40 22.17
CA VAL A 64 7.28 -12.52 20.75
C VAL A 64 7.92 -13.76 20.10
N PRO A 65 9.25 -14.00 20.17
CA PRO A 65 9.84 -15.22 19.61
C PRO A 65 9.30 -16.53 20.23
N VAL A 66 8.87 -16.50 21.50
CA VAL A 66 8.27 -17.65 22.19
C VAL A 66 6.93 -17.98 21.56
N LEU A 67 6.09 -16.97 21.37
CA LEU A 67 4.75 -17.13 20.80
C LEU A 67 4.78 -17.41 19.30
N THR A 68 5.67 -16.79 18.53
CA THR A 68 5.85 -17.11 17.10
C THR A 68 6.22 -18.58 16.90
N ARG A 69 7.07 -19.14 17.77
CA ARG A 69 7.36 -20.58 17.73
C ARG A 69 6.15 -21.43 18.12
N LEU A 70 5.36 -20.99 19.10
CA LEU A 70 4.16 -21.69 19.54
C LEU A 70 3.12 -21.78 18.43
N LEU A 71 2.93 -20.72 17.63
CA LEU A 71 2.02 -20.70 16.48
C LEU A 71 2.34 -21.81 15.46
N GLY A 72 3.61 -22.14 15.25
CA GLY A 72 4.02 -23.22 14.34
C GLY A 72 3.92 -24.63 14.93
N LEU A 73 3.46 -24.79 16.18
CA LEU A 73 3.44 -26.08 16.89
C LEU A 73 2.03 -26.48 17.39
N THR A 74 1.02 -25.64 17.18
CA THR A 74 -0.32 -25.82 17.73
C THR A 74 -1.39 -25.61 16.67
N ASP A 75 -2.43 -26.44 16.70
CA ASP A 75 -3.64 -26.30 15.88
C ASP A 75 -4.86 -25.84 16.73
N ASP A 76 -4.65 -25.55 18.02
CA ASP A 76 -5.70 -25.03 18.92
C ASP A 76 -5.99 -23.55 18.57
N GLU A 77 -7.13 -23.29 17.95
CA GLU A 77 -7.55 -21.96 17.48
C GLU A 77 -7.53 -20.89 18.59
N GLU A 78 -7.88 -21.26 19.82
CA GLU A 78 -7.90 -20.32 20.95
C GLU A 78 -6.48 -19.95 21.39
N VAL A 79 -5.52 -20.87 21.28
CA VAL A 79 -4.09 -20.60 21.49
C VAL A 79 -3.55 -19.73 20.36
N LEU A 80 -3.92 -19.99 19.11
CA LEU A 80 -3.50 -19.20 17.95
C LEU A 80 -3.98 -17.75 18.05
N ASP A 81 -5.27 -17.55 18.38
CA ASP A 81 -5.87 -16.23 18.61
C ASP A 81 -5.16 -15.48 19.75
N ALA A 82 -4.99 -16.14 20.91
CA ALA A 82 -4.38 -15.51 22.07
C ALA A 82 -2.90 -15.17 21.86
N ALA A 83 -2.14 -16.04 21.18
CA ALA A 83 -0.74 -15.78 20.85
C ALA A 83 -0.62 -14.59 19.88
N SER A 84 -1.49 -14.53 18.87
CA SER A 84 -1.50 -13.44 17.89
C SER A 84 -1.84 -12.10 18.54
N ALA A 85 -2.84 -12.06 19.43
CA ALA A 85 -3.21 -10.87 20.18
C ALA A 85 -2.06 -10.36 21.08
N VAL A 86 -1.37 -11.27 21.79
CA VAL A 86 -0.22 -10.88 22.62
C VAL A 86 0.95 -10.39 21.77
N ILE A 87 1.27 -11.07 20.66
CA ILE A 87 2.30 -10.62 19.73
C ILE A 87 1.97 -9.22 19.22
N ALA A 88 0.73 -8.98 18.78
CA ALA A 88 0.30 -7.67 18.29
C ALA A 88 0.47 -6.58 19.35
N ALA A 89 0.05 -6.84 20.60
CA ALA A 89 0.22 -5.90 21.71
C ALA A 89 1.70 -5.63 22.03
N CYS A 90 2.55 -6.66 22.05
CA CYS A 90 3.95 -6.56 22.46
C CYS A 90 4.86 -5.98 21.37
N SER A 91 4.49 -6.11 20.10
CA SER A 91 5.33 -5.65 18.99
C SER A 91 5.40 -4.12 18.89
N GLY A 92 4.53 -3.42 19.65
CA GLY A 92 4.65 -1.99 19.94
C GLY A 92 4.53 -1.07 18.72
N PRO A 93 4.80 0.24 18.91
CA PRO A 93 4.77 1.21 17.83
C PRO A 93 5.74 0.87 16.69
N MET A 94 6.86 0.18 16.97
CA MET A 94 7.85 -0.19 15.96
C MET A 94 7.38 -1.28 15.01
N ALA A 95 6.53 -2.22 15.45
CA ALA A 95 5.88 -3.14 14.51
C ALA A 95 4.72 -2.50 13.75
N THR A 96 4.05 -1.52 14.34
CA THR A 96 3.07 -0.69 13.61
C THR A 96 3.71 0.38 12.72
N ALA A 97 4.98 0.72 12.96
CA ALA A 97 5.73 1.65 12.12
C ALA A 97 5.93 1.05 10.73
N GLY A 98 5.92 -0.29 10.66
CA GLY A 98 5.99 -1.04 9.43
C GLY A 98 7.35 -0.92 8.74
N LYS A 99 7.60 -1.82 7.80
CA LYS A 99 8.69 -1.63 6.84
C LYS A 99 8.19 -0.67 5.77
N VAL A 100 8.90 0.42 5.51
CA VAL A 100 8.66 1.21 4.31
C VAL A 100 9.36 0.54 3.13
N SER A 101 8.58 0.00 2.21
CA SER A 101 9.05 -0.58 0.95
C SER A 101 8.81 0.42 -0.17
N THR A 102 9.77 0.55 -1.08
CA THR A 102 9.67 1.43 -2.25
C THR A 102 9.53 0.58 -3.50
N TYR A 103 8.56 0.94 -4.34
CA TYR A 103 8.23 0.26 -5.59
C TYR A 103 8.31 1.26 -6.74
N SER A 104 8.67 0.78 -7.93
CA SER A 104 8.66 1.62 -9.14
C SER A 104 7.86 0.98 -10.27
N TYR A 105 7.00 1.77 -10.90
CA TYR A 105 6.17 1.39 -12.04
C TYR A 105 6.31 2.45 -13.14
N GLU A 106 6.97 2.11 -14.25
CA GLU A 106 7.26 3.07 -15.34
C GLU A 106 7.90 4.39 -14.86
N GLY A 107 8.82 4.31 -13.89
CA GLY A 107 9.49 5.47 -13.31
C GLY A 107 8.67 6.19 -12.22
N CYS A 108 7.38 5.88 -12.04
CA CYS A 108 6.63 6.32 -10.88
C CYS A 108 7.13 5.60 -9.64
N VAL A 109 7.43 6.33 -8.57
CA VAL A 109 7.87 5.74 -7.30
C VAL A 109 6.72 5.76 -6.31
N VAL A 110 6.40 4.59 -5.75
CA VAL A 110 5.38 4.43 -4.72
C VAL A 110 6.02 3.86 -3.46
N ARG A 111 5.83 4.54 -2.33
CA ARG A 111 6.35 4.15 -1.02
C ARG A 111 5.21 3.62 -0.17
N ILE A 112 5.35 2.40 0.33
CA ILE A 112 4.31 1.72 1.08
C ILE A 112 4.85 1.35 2.45
N ARG A 113 4.10 1.73 3.48
CA ARG A 113 4.31 1.23 4.82
C ARG A 113 3.60 -0.11 4.97
N GLU A 114 4.38 -1.18 4.99
CA GLU A 114 3.90 -2.52 5.26
C GLU A 114 3.90 -2.79 6.76
N ALA A 115 2.74 -3.02 7.33
CA ALA A 115 2.58 -3.30 8.77
C ALA A 115 1.73 -4.54 8.96
N ALA A 116 1.93 -5.25 10.07
CA ALA A 116 1.00 -6.29 10.49
C ALA A 116 -0.16 -5.60 11.22
N LEU A 117 -1.28 -5.36 10.54
CA LEU A 117 -2.45 -4.73 11.13
C LEU A 117 -3.51 -5.79 11.46
N GLY A 118 -4.07 -5.72 12.67
CA GLY A 118 -5.15 -6.61 13.10
C GLY A 118 -4.74 -8.09 13.13
N ASP A 119 -5.43 -8.90 12.33
CA ASP A 119 -5.19 -10.34 12.12
C ASP A 119 -3.91 -10.67 11.34
N GLY A 120 -3.17 -9.65 10.88
CA GLY A 120 -1.91 -9.80 10.15
C GLY A 120 -2.06 -9.88 8.63
N LEU A 121 -3.29 -9.78 8.09
CA LEU A 121 -3.54 -9.70 6.65
C LEU A 121 -3.55 -8.24 6.15
N GLY A 122 -3.93 -7.30 7.01
CA GLY A 122 -4.04 -5.88 6.66
C GLY A 122 -2.66 -5.22 6.55
N ALA A 123 -2.34 -4.73 5.34
CA ALA A 123 -1.17 -3.92 4.98
C ALA A 123 0.15 -4.64 4.63
N LYS A 124 0.09 -5.77 3.95
CA LYS A 124 1.21 -6.21 3.07
C LYS A 124 0.92 -5.86 1.62
N VAL A 125 1.98 -5.75 0.82
CA VAL A 125 1.84 -5.69 -0.64
C VAL A 125 1.77 -7.11 -1.19
N TRP A 126 0.62 -7.47 -1.71
CA TRP A 126 0.40 -8.78 -2.34
C TRP A 126 0.90 -8.77 -3.78
N GLN A 127 1.38 -9.91 -4.27
CA GLN A 127 1.94 -10.01 -5.63
C GLN A 127 0.92 -9.66 -6.73
N VAL A 128 -0.36 -9.97 -6.50
CA VAL A 128 -1.44 -9.61 -7.41
C VAL A 128 -1.60 -8.08 -7.52
N ALA A 129 -1.34 -7.35 -6.44
CA ALA A 129 -1.37 -5.89 -6.45
C ALA A 129 -0.25 -5.31 -7.34
N HIS A 130 0.95 -5.91 -7.32
CA HIS A 130 2.01 -5.56 -8.27
C HIS A 130 1.60 -5.78 -9.72
N MET A 131 0.95 -6.91 -10.02
CA MET A 131 0.51 -7.22 -11.38
C MET A 131 -0.54 -6.23 -11.86
N LEU A 132 -1.47 -5.82 -10.99
CA LEU A 132 -2.41 -4.75 -11.30
C LEU A 132 -1.68 -3.42 -11.57
N CYS A 133 -0.71 -3.02 -10.75
CA CYS A 133 0.07 -1.81 -10.98
C CYS A 133 0.79 -1.83 -12.35
N LEU A 134 1.37 -2.98 -12.72
CA LEU A 134 2.03 -3.16 -14.01
C LEU A 134 1.04 -3.09 -15.19
N GLU A 135 -0.16 -3.66 -15.03
CA GLU A 135 -1.22 -3.54 -16.05
C GLU A 135 -1.71 -2.09 -16.18
N LEU A 136 -1.88 -1.37 -15.07
CA LEU A 136 -2.25 0.05 -15.07
C LEU A 136 -1.21 0.89 -15.81
N ALA A 137 0.08 0.62 -15.58
CA ALA A 137 1.18 1.29 -16.28
C ALA A 137 1.10 1.02 -17.80
N ALA A 138 1.05 -0.26 -18.17
CA ALA A 138 1.05 -0.69 -19.56
C ALA A 138 -0.17 -0.21 -20.36
N GLN A 139 -1.31 0.03 -19.69
CA GLN A 139 -2.57 0.43 -20.32
C GLN A 139 -2.95 1.88 -20.05
N ARG A 140 -2.08 2.69 -19.41
CA ARG A 140 -2.41 4.04 -18.90
C ARG A 140 -3.22 4.90 -19.87
N ALA A 141 -2.84 4.95 -21.14
CA ALA A 141 -3.50 5.78 -22.15
C ALA A 141 -4.94 5.32 -22.45
N ALA A 142 -5.15 4.01 -22.54
CA ALA A 142 -6.48 3.43 -22.73
C ALA A 142 -7.37 3.66 -21.50
N ILE A 143 -6.79 3.51 -20.29
CA ILE A 143 -7.51 3.75 -19.03
C ILE A 143 -7.96 5.20 -18.91
N THR A 144 -7.04 6.14 -19.14
CA THR A 144 -7.34 7.58 -19.06
C THR A 144 -8.40 7.96 -20.08
N HIS A 145 -8.28 7.50 -21.33
CA HIS A 145 -9.27 7.76 -22.37
C HIS A 145 -10.67 7.23 -22.01
N MET A 146 -10.74 5.98 -21.55
CA MET A 146 -11.98 5.36 -21.06
C MET A 146 -12.60 6.20 -19.95
N ALA A 147 -11.82 6.54 -18.92
CA ALA A 147 -12.35 7.18 -17.75
C ALA A 147 -12.81 8.63 -18.03
N LEU A 148 -12.13 9.33 -18.95
CA LEU A 148 -12.55 10.65 -19.42
C LEU A 148 -13.87 10.59 -20.21
N ALA A 149 -14.03 9.59 -21.08
CA ALA A 149 -15.27 9.42 -21.84
C ALA A 149 -16.48 9.15 -20.92
N ALA A 150 -16.28 8.34 -19.88
CA ALA A 150 -17.30 8.07 -18.86
C ALA A 150 -17.61 9.31 -17.99
N ALA A 151 -16.60 10.09 -17.60
CA ALA A 151 -16.79 11.31 -16.82
C ALA A 151 -17.68 12.33 -17.55
N GLY A 152 -17.44 12.58 -18.83
CA GLY A 152 -18.26 13.52 -19.63
C GLY A 152 -19.72 13.05 -19.82
N SER A 153 -19.94 11.73 -19.85
CA SER A 153 -21.29 11.16 -19.93
C SER A 153 -22.07 11.35 -18.63
N ALA A 154 -21.41 11.14 -17.47
CA ALA A 154 -22.02 11.28 -16.16
C ALA A 154 -22.42 12.73 -15.83
N GLU A 155 -21.63 13.72 -16.23
CA GLU A 155 -21.95 15.14 -16.03
C GLU A 155 -23.24 15.55 -16.77
N THR A 156 -23.42 15.03 -17.98
CA THR A 156 -24.60 15.30 -18.81
C THR A 156 -25.88 14.76 -18.16
N GLU A 157 -25.79 13.58 -17.55
CA GLU A 157 -26.91 12.95 -16.84
C GLU A 157 -27.24 13.67 -15.53
N ALA A 158 -26.22 14.00 -14.72
CA ALA A 158 -26.40 14.73 -13.46
C ALA A 158 -27.03 16.11 -13.68
N ALA A 159 -26.60 16.84 -14.71
CA ALA A 159 -27.20 18.12 -15.08
C ALA A 159 -28.68 17.98 -15.48
N SER A 160 -29.05 16.89 -16.17
CA SER A 160 -30.44 16.61 -16.54
C SER A 160 -31.33 16.31 -15.33
N ILE A 161 -30.81 15.63 -14.30
CA ILE A 161 -31.56 15.32 -13.07
C ILE A 161 -31.72 16.58 -12.22
N ALA A 162 -30.66 17.36 -12.04
CA ALA A 162 -30.68 18.59 -11.24
C ALA A 162 -31.67 19.64 -11.80
N ALA A 163 -31.78 19.77 -13.12
CA ALA A 163 -32.74 20.67 -13.76
C ALA A 163 -34.22 20.31 -13.47
N GLY A 164 -34.51 19.07 -13.05
CA GLY A 164 -35.85 18.61 -12.69
C GLY A 164 -36.23 18.80 -11.22
N ALA A 165 -35.27 19.12 -10.34
CA ALA A 165 -35.42 19.02 -8.88
C ALA A 165 -35.49 20.38 -8.15
N THR A 166 -36.12 21.41 -8.73
CA THR A 166 -36.23 22.76 -8.14
C THR A 166 -37.17 22.87 -6.92
N GLY A 167 -37.28 21.82 -6.09
CA GLY A 167 -38.04 21.83 -4.84
C GLY A 167 -37.20 22.36 -3.68
N GLU A 168 -37.61 23.48 -3.10
CA GLU A 168 -36.96 24.12 -1.95
C GLU A 168 -36.92 23.19 -0.73
N GLY A 169 -35.74 22.67 -0.36
CA GLY A 169 -35.60 21.85 0.85
C GLY A 169 -34.19 21.32 1.12
N GLU A 170 -33.53 21.98 2.08
CA GLU A 170 -32.45 21.51 2.98
C GLU A 170 -31.05 21.16 2.44
N GLU A 171 -30.06 21.37 3.32
CA GLU A 171 -28.61 21.31 3.16
C GLU A 171 -28.10 20.03 2.45
N GLN A 172 -28.18 20.01 1.12
CA GLN A 172 -27.47 19.04 0.31
C GLN A 172 -25.99 19.44 0.31
N GLY A 173 -25.14 18.56 0.85
CA GLY A 173 -23.70 18.74 0.79
C GLY A 173 -23.29 19.04 -0.65
N GLU A 174 -22.60 20.16 -0.87
CA GLU A 174 -22.17 20.58 -2.20
C GLU A 174 -21.42 19.43 -2.86
N ALA A 175 -22.05 18.80 -3.86
CA ALA A 175 -21.41 17.81 -4.69
C ALA A 175 -20.23 18.51 -5.38
N ARG A 176 -19.01 18.28 -4.89
CA ARG A 176 -17.80 18.84 -5.49
C ARG A 176 -17.76 18.37 -6.95
N GLN A 177 -17.86 19.32 -7.87
CA GLN A 177 -17.59 19.07 -9.28
C GLN A 177 -16.08 18.85 -9.44
N TRP A 178 -15.70 17.74 -10.07
CA TRP A 178 -14.31 17.39 -10.34
C TRP A 178 -14.09 17.36 -11.84
N ASP A 179 -13.31 18.33 -12.34
CA ASP A 179 -12.90 18.37 -13.75
C ASP A 179 -11.78 17.33 -13.98
N GLY A 180 -12.13 16.05 -14.07
CA GLY A 180 -11.11 15.00 -14.19
C GLY A 180 -11.59 13.55 -14.06
N VAL A 181 -10.62 12.63 -14.12
CA VAL A 181 -10.82 11.20 -13.90
C VAL A 181 -10.87 10.93 -12.41
N ARG A 182 -11.97 10.33 -11.94
CA ARG A 182 -12.08 9.85 -10.56
C ARG A 182 -11.92 8.34 -10.52
N VAL A 183 -11.05 7.87 -9.63
CA VAL A 183 -10.75 6.44 -9.48
C VAL A 183 -11.17 6.01 -8.08
N LEU A 184 -11.88 4.89 -7.97
CA LEU A 184 -12.17 4.24 -6.69
C LEU A 184 -11.35 2.95 -6.58
N GLU A 185 -10.52 2.83 -5.54
CA GLU A 185 -9.87 1.57 -5.18
C GLU A 185 -10.68 0.85 -4.08
N LEU A 186 -11.09 -0.39 -4.35
CA LEU A 186 -11.79 -1.27 -3.42
C LEU A 186 -10.79 -2.10 -2.61
N GLY A 187 -10.99 -2.17 -1.29
CA GLY A 187 -10.19 -3.04 -0.42
C GLY A 187 -8.70 -2.73 -0.52
N SER A 188 -8.35 -1.45 -0.35
CA SER A 188 -7.05 -0.91 -0.72
C SER A 188 -5.91 -1.52 0.10
N GLY A 189 -6.18 -2.00 1.32
CA GLY A 189 -5.15 -2.53 2.20
C GLY A 189 -4.07 -1.47 2.49
N CYS A 190 -2.89 -1.63 1.89
CA CYS A 190 -1.80 -0.66 1.99
C CYS A 190 -1.85 0.48 0.93
N GLY A 191 -2.74 0.40 -0.05
CA GLY A 191 -2.98 1.43 -1.07
C GLY A 191 -2.01 1.43 -2.25
N VAL A 192 -1.27 0.35 -2.45
CA VAL A 192 -0.25 0.30 -3.52
C VAL A 192 -0.86 0.53 -4.90
N CYS A 193 -2.04 -0.02 -5.21
CA CYS A 193 -2.64 0.16 -6.54
C CYS A 193 -3.21 1.57 -6.70
N GLY A 194 -3.88 2.12 -5.70
CA GLY A 194 -4.41 3.49 -5.74
C GLY A 194 -3.31 4.55 -5.82
N LEU A 195 -2.25 4.42 -5.05
CA LEU A 195 -1.09 5.33 -5.11
C LEU A 195 -0.36 5.22 -6.43
N ALA A 196 -0.20 4.01 -6.96
CA ALA A 196 0.38 3.79 -8.28
C ALA A 196 -0.51 4.42 -9.37
N ALA A 197 -1.84 4.23 -9.30
CA ALA A 197 -2.79 4.87 -10.22
C ALA A 197 -2.72 6.41 -10.14
N ALA A 198 -2.64 6.98 -8.94
CA ALA A 198 -2.54 8.42 -8.73
C ALA A 198 -1.26 9.00 -9.38
N ALA A 199 -0.14 8.32 -9.22
CA ALA A 199 1.14 8.74 -9.80
C ALA A 199 1.16 8.57 -11.34
N MET A 200 0.73 7.41 -11.85
CA MET A 200 0.79 7.07 -13.27
C MET A 200 -0.23 7.83 -14.11
N LEU A 201 -1.48 7.90 -13.65
CA LEU A 201 -2.56 8.55 -14.41
C LEU A 201 -2.57 10.07 -14.20
N GLY A 202 -2.08 10.55 -13.04
CA GLY A 202 -1.97 11.98 -12.73
C GLY A 202 -0.82 12.71 -13.44
N GLY A 203 0.06 11.98 -14.15
CA GLY A 203 1.14 12.56 -14.95
C GLY A 203 2.39 12.98 -14.18
N SER A 204 2.51 12.63 -12.90
CA SER A 204 3.63 13.08 -12.04
C SER A 204 5.01 12.50 -12.42
N CYS A 205 5.04 11.40 -13.19
CA CYS A 205 6.26 10.60 -13.36
C CYS A 205 6.97 10.79 -14.71
N SER A 206 6.39 11.52 -15.65
CA SER A 206 7.04 11.75 -16.93
C SER A 206 8.09 12.84 -16.78
N GLY A 207 9.33 12.45 -16.47
CA GLY A 207 10.53 13.23 -16.78
C GLY A 207 10.71 13.53 -18.28
N ALA A 208 9.78 13.09 -19.13
CA ALA A 208 9.63 13.56 -20.49
C ALA A 208 9.10 15.02 -20.45
N ALA A 209 10.03 15.96 -20.43
CA ALA A 209 9.84 17.42 -20.39
C ALA A 209 9.13 18.01 -21.62
N GLY A 210 8.12 17.34 -22.20
CA GLY A 210 7.57 17.70 -23.50
C GLY A 210 6.15 17.24 -23.74
N SER A 211 5.19 17.67 -22.90
CA SER A 211 3.85 18.13 -23.30
C SER A 211 2.96 18.28 -22.04
N ALA A 212 3.05 19.43 -21.37
CA ALA A 212 2.19 19.77 -20.23
C ALA A 212 0.73 20.09 -20.65
N GLU A 213 0.43 20.16 -21.94
CA GLU A 213 -0.92 20.45 -22.43
C GLU A 213 -1.76 19.17 -22.49
N GLY A 214 -2.65 19.00 -21.50
CA GLY A 214 -3.79 18.07 -21.58
C GLY A 214 -3.79 16.89 -20.61
N SER A 215 -2.91 16.84 -19.60
CA SER A 215 -3.04 15.81 -18.55
C SER A 215 -4.31 16.08 -17.74
N ALA A 216 -5.31 15.21 -17.89
CA ALA A 216 -6.52 15.28 -17.08
C ALA A 216 -6.18 15.22 -15.60
N ALA A 217 -6.85 16.02 -14.77
CA ALA A 217 -6.74 15.86 -13.34
C ALA A 217 -7.24 14.46 -12.97
N VAL A 218 -6.46 13.71 -12.18
CA VAL A 218 -6.87 12.39 -11.69
C VAL A 218 -6.97 12.44 -10.19
N HIS A 219 -8.14 12.09 -9.63
CA HIS A 219 -8.33 11.97 -8.19
C HIS A 219 -8.61 10.52 -7.80
N VAL A 220 -7.81 9.96 -6.89
CA VAL A 220 -7.97 8.58 -6.43
C VAL A 220 -8.54 8.52 -5.01
N VAL A 221 -9.67 7.81 -4.87
CA VAL A 221 -10.32 7.50 -3.61
C VAL A 221 -9.97 6.08 -3.22
N MET A 222 -9.10 5.93 -2.22
CA MET A 222 -8.70 4.63 -1.68
C MET A 222 -9.62 4.27 -0.50
N THR A 223 -10.24 3.10 -0.56
CA THR A 223 -11.23 2.66 0.43
C THR A 223 -10.88 1.35 1.10
N ASP A 224 -11.33 1.24 2.35
CA ASP A 224 -11.33 0.03 3.16
C ASP A 224 -12.44 0.15 4.23
N VAL A 225 -12.63 -0.90 5.04
CA VAL A 225 -13.58 -0.91 6.16
C VAL A 225 -12.87 -0.91 7.52
N GLU A 226 -11.65 -1.44 7.57
CA GLU A 226 -10.95 -1.65 8.84
C GLU A 226 -10.21 -0.39 9.29
N GLY A 227 -10.55 0.12 10.48
CA GLY A 227 -9.97 1.35 11.03
C GLY A 227 -8.43 1.36 11.09
N PRO A 228 -7.76 0.29 11.57
CA PRO A 228 -6.29 0.20 11.52
C PRO A 228 -5.73 0.29 10.10
N VAL A 229 -6.37 -0.37 9.13
CA VAL A 229 -5.96 -0.37 7.72
C VAL A 229 -6.09 1.03 7.13
N LEU A 230 -7.22 1.70 7.36
CA LEU A 230 -7.46 3.08 6.91
C LEU A 230 -6.42 4.06 7.45
N ARG A 231 -6.01 3.92 8.72
CA ARG A 231 -4.94 4.76 9.29
C ARG A 231 -3.58 4.52 8.65
N ASN A 232 -3.25 3.26 8.31
CA ASN A 232 -2.02 2.95 7.59
C ASN A 232 -2.07 3.45 6.14
N LEU A 233 -3.22 3.33 5.49
CA LEU A 233 -3.49 3.87 4.16
C LEU A 233 -3.30 5.39 4.12
N ARG A 234 -3.81 6.11 5.13
CA ARG A 234 -3.53 7.55 5.34
C ARG A 234 -2.02 7.82 5.47
N ALA A 235 -1.30 7.01 6.24
CA ALA A 235 0.15 7.18 6.39
C ALA A 235 0.91 6.96 5.07
N CYS A 236 0.53 5.96 4.26
CA CYS A 236 1.11 5.73 2.93
C CYS A 236 0.80 6.88 1.98
N MET A 237 -0.42 7.41 2.02
CA MET A 237 -0.83 8.58 1.24
C MET A 237 0.07 9.80 1.50
N HIS A 238 0.23 10.18 2.77
CA HIS A 238 1.09 11.32 3.14
C HIS A 238 2.57 11.06 2.79
N LEU A 239 3.06 9.84 3.01
CA LEU A 239 4.43 9.45 2.67
C LEU A 239 4.77 9.68 1.18
N ASN A 240 3.83 9.45 0.27
CA ASN A 240 4.05 9.67 -1.16
C ASN A 240 3.94 11.15 -1.52
N ALA A 241 2.91 11.83 -1.03
CA ALA A 241 2.71 13.25 -1.33
C ALA A 241 3.85 14.14 -0.81
N ASP A 242 4.38 13.84 0.38
CA ASP A 242 5.48 14.62 0.96
C ASP A 242 6.78 14.38 0.20
N ALA A 243 7.00 13.16 -0.30
CA ALA A 243 8.16 12.85 -1.13
C ALA A 243 8.09 13.54 -2.50
N ASP A 244 6.90 13.62 -3.10
CA ASP A 244 6.68 14.36 -4.35
C ASP A 244 6.89 15.86 -4.15
N ALA A 245 6.40 16.41 -3.04
CA ALA A 245 6.64 17.82 -2.67
C ALA A 245 8.13 18.11 -2.45
N ALA A 246 8.86 17.21 -1.79
CA ALA A 246 10.30 17.33 -1.58
C ALA A 246 11.10 17.24 -2.90
N ALA A 247 10.70 16.32 -3.80
CA ALA A 247 11.31 16.19 -5.12
C ALA A 247 11.06 17.45 -5.98
N ALA A 248 9.85 17.99 -5.96
CA ALA A 248 9.50 19.22 -6.67
C ALA A 248 10.26 20.44 -6.11
N ALA A 249 10.41 20.56 -4.79
CA ALA A 249 11.18 21.62 -4.16
C ALA A 249 12.67 21.55 -4.54
N THR A 250 13.25 20.34 -4.60
CA THR A 250 14.64 20.13 -5.03
C THR A 250 14.83 20.52 -6.50
N ALA A 251 13.93 20.07 -7.39
CA ALA A 251 13.99 20.42 -8.81
C ALA A 251 13.84 21.93 -9.06
N ALA A 252 12.99 22.62 -8.28
CA ALA A 252 12.84 24.07 -8.35
C ALA A 252 14.12 24.82 -7.88
N ALA A 253 14.79 24.31 -6.84
CA ALA A 253 16.06 24.88 -6.37
C ALA A 253 17.18 24.73 -7.42
N ASP A 254 17.27 23.56 -8.08
CA ASP A 254 18.27 23.32 -9.13
C ASP A 254 18.05 24.24 -10.35
N GLN A 255 16.80 24.48 -10.75
CA GLN A 255 16.48 25.42 -11.84
C GLN A 255 16.84 26.87 -11.50
N GLN A 256 16.78 27.28 -10.23
CA GLN A 256 17.18 28.62 -9.81
C GLN A 256 18.70 28.82 -9.79
N GLN A 257 19.49 27.76 -9.64
CA GLN A 257 20.97 27.82 -9.64
C GLN A 257 21.59 27.79 -11.05
N GLN A 258 20.89 27.24 -12.06
CA GLN A 258 21.39 27.18 -13.43
C GLN A 258 21.72 28.55 -14.09
N PRO A 259 20.92 29.63 -13.92
CA PRO A 259 21.27 30.93 -14.49
C PRO A 259 22.53 31.55 -13.88
N GLU A 260 22.76 31.37 -12.57
CA GLU A 260 23.97 31.89 -11.91
C GLU A 260 25.23 31.10 -12.32
N GLN A 261 25.13 29.78 -12.46
CA GLN A 261 26.23 28.97 -13.00
C GLN A 261 26.50 29.26 -14.49
N GLN A 262 25.47 29.52 -15.30
CA GLN A 262 25.69 29.94 -16.69
C GLN A 262 26.31 31.34 -16.79
N GLN A 263 26.01 32.26 -15.87
CA GLN A 263 26.71 33.55 -15.81
C GLN A 263 28.16 33.42 -15.33
N GLN A 264 28.44 32.53 -14.38
CA GLN A 264 29.83 32.28 -13.94
C GLN A 264 30.66 31.53 -14.99
N GLN A 265 30.07 30.63 -15.77
CA GLN A 265 30.79 29.95 -16.87
C GLN A 265 31.08 30.85 -18.08
N GLN A 266 30.38 31.99 -18.24
CA GLN A 266 30.73 33.00 -19.23
C GLN A 266 31.93 33.88 -18.82
N ALA A 267 32.46 33.70 -17.61
CA ALA A 267 33.68 34.34 -17.13
C ALA A 267 34.82 33.33 -16.97
N LEU A 268 34.90 32.32 -17.85
CA LEU A 268 36.15 31.56 -17.99
C LEU A 268 37.22 32.51 -18.57
N PRO A 269 38.34 32.74 -17.86
CA PRO A 269 39.44 33.51 -18.41
C PRO A 269 39.89 32.87 -19.71
N THR A 270 40.14 33.69 -20.74
CA THR A 270 40.67 33.23 -22.02
C THR A 270 41.97 32.47 -21.81
N ASP A 271 42.27 31.48 -22.66
CA ASP A 271 43.45 30.60 -22.59
C ASP A 271 44.78 31.37 -22.37
N GLU A 272 44.86 32.65 -22.77
CA GLU A 272 46.02 33.52 -22.53
C GLU A 272 46.28 33.87 -21.05
N GLU A 273 45.27 33.84 -20.16
CA GLU A 273 45.45 34.12 -18.73
C GLU A 273 45.71 32.86 -17.89
N LEU A 274 45.52 31.65 -18.45
CA LEU A 274 45.64 30.40 -17.69
C LEU A 274 47.08 29.84 -17.63
N PHE A 275 48.01 30.36 -18.45
CA PHE A 275 49.37 29.80 -18.59
C PHE A 275 50.52 30.72 -18.14
N ASP A 276 50.24 31.92 -17.59
CA ASP A 276 51.30 32.85 -17.17
C ASP A 276 51.91 32.56 -15.77
N ASP A 277 51.27 31.72 -14.95
CA ASP A 277 51.71 31.40 -13.57
C ASP A 277 52.15 29.93 -13.37
N ALA A 278 52.71 29.29 -14.41
CA ALA A 278 53.38 28.00 -14.24
C ALA A 278 54.81 28.19 -13.67
N GLU A 279 54.90 28.66 -12.42
CA GLU A 279 56.16 28.60 -11.64
C GLU A 279 56.49 27.15 -11.26
N GLU A 280 57.80 26.87 -11.23
CA GLU A 280 58.45 25.56 -11.11
C GLU A 280 57.90 24.70 -9.96
N VAL A 281 57.41 23.50 -10.30
CA VAL A 281 57.12 22.46 -9.31
C VAL A 281 58.44 21.89 -8.81
N GLU A 282 58.84 22.31 -7.62
CA GLU A 282 59.98 21.71 -6.90
C GLU A 282 59.72 20.21 -6.61
N ASP A 283 60.72 19.39 -6.94
CA ASP A 283 60.80 17.96 -6.69
C ASP A 283 60.54 17.62 -5.22
N PHE A 284 59.32 17.18 -4.89
CA PHE A 284 59.03 16.58 -3.58
C PHE A 284 59.49 15.12 -3.56
N GLY A 285 60.55 14.91 -2.78
CA GLY A 285 61.27 13.66 -2.61
C GLY A 285 60.46 12.47 -2.13
N ALA A 286 60.89 11.31 -2.61
CA ALA A 286 60.32 9.98 -2.43
C ALA A 286 60.67 9.33 -1.08
N ASP A 287 60.22 9.91 0.05
CA ASP A 287 60.50 9.35 1.39
C ASP A 287 59.26 9.16 2.29
N LEU A 288 58.09 8.90 1.71
CA LEU A 288 56.86 8.62 2.50
C LEU A 288 56.15 7.32 2.09
N VAL A 289 56.90 6.24 1.86
CA VAL A 289 56.35 4.89 1.61
C VAL A 289 57.12 3.85 2.43
N PHE A 290 57.08 3.93 3.76
CA PHE A 290 57.61 2.84 4.61
C PHE A 290 57.06 2.86 6.06
N GLU A 291 55.73 2.80 6.24
CA GLU A 291 55.19 2.55 7.60
C GLU A 291 53.81 1.85 7.62
N LEU A 292 53.66 0.79 6.81
CA LEU A 292 52.42 -0.02 6.79
C LEU A 292 52.71 -1.53 6.88
N ALA A 293 53.66 -1.90 7.75
CA ALA A 293 53.88 -3.29 8.14
C ALA A 293 54.34 -3.38 9.60
N GLY A 294 53.42 -3.69 10.53
CA GLY A 294 53.81 -4.27 11.82
C GLY A 294 52.89 -3.97 13.01
N GLY A 295 52.34 -5.02 13.61
CA GLY A 295 51.77 -5.05 14.97
C GLY A 295 50.23 -5.12 14.96
N GLY A 296 49.55 -6.18 15.40
CA GLY A 296 49.92 -7.21 16.36
C GLY A 296 49.70 -6.72 17.79
N GLY A 297 48.49 -6.90 18.32
CA GLY A 297 48.15 -6.57 19.71
C GLY A 297 46.71 -6.94 20.05
N ASP A 298 46.55 -8.04 20.79
CA ASP A 298 45.40 -8.32 21.64
C ASP A 298 45.21 -7.17 22.64
N ASP A 299 43.96 -6.75 22.89
CA ASP A 299 43.40 -6.57 24.24
C ASP A 299 42.01 -5.90 24.23
N ALA A 300 41.13 -6.50 25.03
CA ALA A 300 40.18 -5.89 25.97
C ALA A 300 39.09 -4.89 25.49
N ASP A 301 37.86 -5.24 25.90
CA ASP A 301 36.83 -4.35 26.43
C ASP A 301 36.53 -3.05 25.66
N SER A 302 35.46 -3.09 24.87
CA SER A 302 34.71 -1.88 24.55
C SER A 302 33.22 -2.19 24.54
N SER A 303 32.60 -1.89 25.67
CA SER A 303 31.17 -1.69 25.82
C SER A 303 30.72 -0.59 24.86
N ASN A 304 30.24 -0.97 23.69
CA ASN A 304 29.63 -0.03 22.75
C ASN A 304 28.25 0.38 23.30
N GLY A 305 28.17 1.59 23.84
CA GLY A 305 26.92 2.20 24.24
C GLY A 305 26.01 2.41 23.03
N CYS A 306 24.91 1.66 22.98
CA CYS A 306 23.77 1.97 22.14
C CYS A 306 23.17 3.31 22.59
N GLY A 307 23.63 4.40 22.00
CA GLY A 307 22.94 5.69 22.05
C GLY A 307 21.63 5.61 21.29
N GLY A 308 20.53 5.31 22.00
CA GLY A 308 19.17 5.59 21.52
C GLY A 308 19.02 7.09 21.26
N GLY A 309 18.45 7.52 20.13
CA GLY A 309 17.02 7.37 19.86
C GLY A 309 16.34 8.71 20.14
N GLY A 310 16.54 9.69 19.25
CA GLY A 310 16.07 11.07 19.42
C GLY A 310 15.29 11.66 18.26
N GLU A 311 15.30 11.08 17.06
CA GLU A 311 14.85 11.80 15.85
C GLU A 311 13.45 11.42 15.34
N ASP A 312 12.88 10.27 15.72
CA ASP A 312 11.55 9.86 15.21
C ASP A 312 10.34 10.47 15.93
N ARG A 313 10.55 11.36 16.91
CA ARG A 313 9.44 12.07 17.58
C ARG A 313 8.99 13.34 16.86
N ALA A 314 9.71 13.82 15.86
CA ALA A 314 9.46 15.13 15.24
C ALA A 314 8.46 15.13 14.06
N ALA A 315 8.12 13.97 13.47
CA ALA A 315 7.28 13.91 12.24
C ALA A 315 5.76 13.78 12.50
N GLY A 316 5.28 13.97 13.73
CA GLY A 316 3.94 13.55 14.14
C GLY A 316 3.05 14.63 14.75
N ALA A 317 3.07 15.87 14.27
CA ALA A 317 1.93 16.75 14.52
C ALA A 317 0.73 16.14 13.80
N ARG A 318 -0.07 15.34 14.51
CA ARG A 318 -1.29 14.71 13.98
C ARG A 318 -2.14 15.82 13.38
N ALA A 319 -2.22 15.88 12.04
CA ALA A 319 -3.26 16.64 11.38
C ALA A 319 -4.60 16.04 11.87
N THR A 320 -5.21 16.69 12.84
CA THR A 320 -6.55 16.36 13.32
C THR A 320 -7.49 17.26 12.55
N GLY A 321 -8.18 16.71 11.56
CA GLY A 321 -9.10 17.46 10.72
C GLY A 321 -9.58 16.65 9.53
N PRO A 322 -10.65 17.10 8.84
CA PRO A 322 -11.15 16.44 7.63
C PRO A 322 -10.06 16.31 6.55
N ASP A 323 -9.22 17.34 6.43
CA ASP A 323 -8.10 17.39 5.47
C ASP A 323 -7.00 16.37 5.77
N ALA A 324 -6.99 15.74 6.95
CA ALA A 324 -6.00 14.69 7.26
C ALA A 324 -6.17 13.45 6.38
N TRP A 325 -7.34 13.28 5.77
CA TRP A 325 -7.72 12.16 4.91
C TRP A 325 -7.72 12.52 3.42
N GLU A 326 -7.16 13.67 3.07
CA GLU A 326 -6.98 14.16 1.70
C GLU A 326 -5.56 14.68 1.54
N ARG A 327 -4.88 14.34 0.44
CA ARG A 327 -3.55 14.89 0.15
C ARG A 327 -3.28 14.83 -1.34
N GLY A 328 -2.96 16.00 -1.92
CA GLY A 328 -2.74 16.13 -3.36
C GLY A 328 -3.95 15.62 -4.14
N ASN A 329 -3.73 14.63 -4.99
CA ASN A 329 -4.74 14.02 -5.85
C ASN A 329 -5.26 12.66 -5.32
N THR A 330 -5.13 12.45 -4.01
CA THR A 330 -5.53 11.21 -3.35
C THR A 330 -6.36 11.51 -2.10
N SER A 331 -7.25 10.59 -1.76
CA SER A 331 -8.01 10.67 -0.51
C SER A 331 -8.36 9.28 0.02
N VAL A 332 -8.42 9.16 1.34
CA VAL A 332 -8.83 7.94 2.03
C VAL A 332 -10.26 8.06 2.52
N ARG A 333 -11.09 7.04 2.27
CA ARG A 333 -12.50 7.01 2.66
C ARG A 333 -12.91 5.68 3.28
N LEU A 334 -13.90 5.73 4.15
CA LEU A 334 -14.59 4.54 4.65
C LEU A 334 -15.61 4.08 3.59
N LEU A 335 -15.56 2.80 3.21
CA LEU A 335 -16.58 2.15 2.38
C LEU A 335 -16.84 0.74 2.89
N ASP A 336 -18.01 0.53 3.50
CA ASP A 336 -18.51 -0.82 3.78
C ASP A 336 -19.24 -1.32 2.53
N TRP A 337 -18.79 -2.45 1.97
CA TRP A 337 -19.40 -3.00 0.76
C TRP A 337 -20.86 -3.41 0.96
N MET A 338 -21.26 -3.74 2.21
CA MET A 338 -22.64 -4.04 2.57
C MET A 338 -23.57 -2.85 2.31
N GLU A 339 -23.07 -1.62 2.43
CA GLU A 339 -23.83 -0.39 2.13
C GLU A 339 -24.34 -0.42 0.68
N SER A 340 -23.51 -0.82 -0.28
CA SER A 340 -23.90 -0.86 -1.69
C SER A 340 -24.86 -1.99 -2.00
N ALA A 341 -24.73 -3.14 -1.33
CA ALA A 341 -25.70 -4.22 -1.43
C ALA A 341 -27.08 -3.77 -0.93
N ARG A 342 -27.15 -3.17 0.27
CA ARG A 342 -28.41 -2.64 0.82
C ARG A 342 -28.98 -1.50 -0.01
N ALA A 343 -28.15 -0.60 -0.54
CA ALA A 343 -28.61 0.48 -1.40
C ALA A 343 -29.37 -0.04 -2.63
N LEU A 344 -28.87 -1.12 -3.25
CA LEU A 344 -29.48 -1.73 -4.42
C LEU A 344 -30.68 -2.62 -4.08
N ASP A 345 -30.60 -3.38 -2.99
CA ASP A 345 -31.57 -4.45 -2.69
C ASP A 345 -32.72 -3.96 -1.77
N GLU A 346 -32.45 -2.98 -0.89
CA GLU A 346 -33.38 -2.48 0.14
C GLU A 346 -33.65 -0.96 0.05
N GLY A 347 -32.76 -0.20 -0.60
CA GLY A 347 -32.87 1.25 -0.78
C GLY A 347 -31.89 2.07 0.09
N PRO A 348 -31.87 3.41 -0.07
CA PRO A 348 -30.86 4.29 0.50
C PRO A 348 -30.91 4.40 2.04
N GLU A 349 -32.08 4.24 2.65
CA GLU A 349 -32.23 4.27 4.12
C GLU A 349 -31.49 3.08 4.78
N ALA A 350 -31.64 1.88 4.22
CA ALA A 350 -30.95 0.68 4.71
C ALA A 350 -29.43 0.77 4.54
N ALA A 351 -28.98 1.40 3.44
CA ALA A 351 -27.57 1.71 3.20
C ALA A 351 -27.03 2.67 4.27
N ALA A 352 -27.76 3.74 4.58
CA ALA A 352 -27.37 4.71 5.60
C ALA A 352 -27.18 4.06 6.98
N VAL A 353 -28.03 3.08 7.34
CA VAL A 353 -27.88 2.29 8.57
C VAL A 353 -26.59 1.47 8.57
N ALA A 354 -26.30 0.71 7.50
CA ALA A 354 -25.06 -0.06 7.40
C ALA A 354 -23.82 0.85 7.51
N ALA A 355 -23.85 1.98 6.81
CA ALA A 355 -22.77 2.95 6.82
C ALA A 355 -22.55 3.57 8.21
N ALA A 356 -23.62 3.78 9.00
CA ALA A 356 -23.51 4.27 10.37
C ALA A 356 -22.94 3.20 11.31
N GLU A 357 -23.33 1.94 11.15
CA GLU A 357 -22.79 0.81 11.91
C GLU A 357 -21.28 0.63 11.68
N ALA A 358 -20.83 0.70 10.42
CA ALA A 358 -19.42 0.63 10.08
C ALA A 358 -18.61 1.79 10.70
N ALA A 359 -19.12 3.02 10.61
CA ALA A 359 -18.48 4.19 11.21
C ALA A 359 -18.38 4.07 12.74
N ALA A 360 -19.42 3.55 13.40
CA ALA A 360 -19.43 3.35 14.85
C ALA A 360 -18.38 2.34 15.32
N LYS A 361 -18.09 1.29 14.52
CA LYS A 361 -17.06 0.29 14.83
C LYS A 361 -15.63 0.85 14.73
N GLY A 362 -15.41 1.82 13.84
CA GLY A 362 -14.08 2.36 13.56
C GLY A 362 -13.51 3.33 14.61
N GLY A 363 -14.36 3.89 15.48
CA GLY A 363 -13.97 4.84 16.52
C GLY A 363 -13.81 6.29 16.01
N PRO A 364 -13.23 7.20 16.83
CA PRO A 364 -13.24 8.64 16.55
C PRO A 364 -12.22 9.11 15.49
N ASP A 365 -11.22 8.30 15.14
CA ASP A 365 -10.20 8.59 14.11
C ASP A 365 -10.47 7.77 12.85
N MET A 366 -11.61 8.03 12.21
CA MET A 366 -12.04 7.42 10.96
C MET A 366 -12.12 8.45 9.84
N PRO A 367 -11.82 8.05 8.58
CA PRO A 367 -12.02 8.93 7.44
C PRO A 367 -13.51 9.23 7.22
N PRO A 368 -13.82 10.30 6.47
CA PRO A 368 -15.16 10.48 5.95
C PRO A 368 -15.56 9.30 5.06
N ARG A 369 -16.86 9.05 4.96
CA ARG A 369 -17.42 8.00 4.11
C ARG A 369 -17.43 8.45 2.64
N VAL A 370 -17.44 7.48 1.72
CA VAL A 370 -17.84 7.74 0.32
C VAL A 370 -19.31 8.13 0.32
N ALA A 371 -19.68 9.24 -0.33
CA ALA A 371 -21.08 9.69 -0.33
C ALA A 371 -21.95 8.67 -1.11
N LEU A 372 -23.19 8.39 -0.69
CA LEU A 372 -23.96 7.24 -1.18
C LEU A 372 -24.23 7.28 -2.70
N GLU A 373 -24.50 8.47 -3.20
CA GLU A 373 -24.76 8.82 -4.59
C GLU A 373 -23.49 8.92 -5.44
N GLU A 374 -22.32 8.93 -4.81
CA GLU A 374 -21.04 9.08 -5.51
C GLU A 374 -20.79 7.90 -6.46
N ARG A 375 -20.40 8.22 -7.69
CA ARG A 375 -20.07 7.29 -8.77
C ARG A 375 -18.69 7.57 -9.34
N PHE A 376 -18.07 6.56 -9.93
CA PHE A 376 -16.70 6.61 -10.42
C PHE A 376 -16.61 6.07 -11.85
N PRO A 377 -15.95 6.78 -12.78
CA PRO A 377 -15.71 6.29 -14.13
C PRO A 377 -14.72 5.10 -14.17
N LEU A 378 -13.85 5.00 -13.16
CA LEU A 378 -12.93 3.88 -13.00
C LEU A 378 -13.02 3.31 -11.59
N ILE A 379 -13.19 2.00 -11.48
CA ILE A 379 -13.01 1.25 -10.24
C ILE A 379 -11.84 0.28 -10.40
N ILE A 380 -10.97 0.19 -9.41
CA ILE A 380 -9.89 -0.80 -9.37
C ILE A 380 -9.96 -1.61 -8.08
N GLY A 381 -9.42 -2.83 -8.10
CA GLY A 381 -9.31 -3.66 -6.89
C GLY A 381 -8.35 -4.81 -7.08
N SER A 382 -7.57 -5.11 -6.05
CA SER A 382 -6.66 -6.25 -6.01
C SER A 382 -7.01 -7.15 -4.84
N GLU A 383 -7.12 -8.46 -5.08
CA GLU A 383 -7.46 -9.45 -4.04
C GLU A 383 -8.72 -9.08 -3.23
N VAL A 384 -9.78 -8.62 -3.88
CA VAL A 384 -11.01 -8.17 -3.19
C VAL A 384 -12.02 -9.30 -2.95
N MET A 385 -11.73 -10.51 -3.42
CA MET A 385 -12.66 -11.65 -3.37
C MET A 385 -11.98 -12.93 -2.90
N TYR A 386 -12.24 -13.29 -1.64
CA TYR A 386 -11.74 -14.55 -1.05
C TYR A 386 -12.84 -15.59 -0.83
N GLU A 387 -14.09 -15.14 -0.73
CA GLU A 387 -15.23 -15.96 -0.35
C GLU A 387 -16.44 -15.60 -1.18
N ARG A 388 -17.46 -16.46 -1.15
CA ARG A 388 -18.72 -16.24 -1.87
C ARG A 388 -19.40 -14.92 -1.49
N ALA A 389 -19.39 -14.57 -0.19
CA ALA A 389 -19.96 -13.32 0.29
C ALA A 389 -19.22 -12.10 -0.32
N HIS A 390 -17.89 -12.15 -0.41
CA HIS A 390 -17.11 -11.10 -1.06
C HIS A 390 -17.48 -10.93 -2.54
N ALA A 391 -17.69 -12.02 -3.28
CA ALA A 391 -18.14 -11.95 -4.67
C ALA A 391 -19.50 -11.22 -4.81
N GLU A 392 -20.47 -11.50 -3.94
CA GLU A 392 -21.77 -10.80 -3.94
C GLU A 392 -21.63 -9.30 -3.65
N LEU A 393 -20.84 -8.98 -2.62
CA LEU A 393 -20.62 -7.61 -2.16
C LEU A 393 -19.83 -6.77 -3.17
N VAL A 394 -18.75 -7.31 -3.74
CA VAL A 394 -17.95 -6.62 -4.76
C VAL A 394 -18.79 -6.38 -6.02
N ALA A 395 -19.60 -7.34 -6.46
CA ALA A 395 -20.52 -7.13 -7.58
C ALA A 395 -21.55 -6.04 -7.28
N ALA A 396 -22.04 -5.96 -6.04
CA ALA A 396 -22.94 -4.89 -5.60
C ALA A 396 -22.25 -3.52 -5.62
N VAL A 397 -21.02 -3.41 -5.11
CA VAL A 397 -20.25 -2.16 -5.14
C VAL A 397 -19.98 -1.73 -6.57
N VAL A 398 -19.59 -2.63 -7.48
CA VAL A 398 -19.38 -2.26 -8.88
C VAL A 398 -20.68 -1.79 -9.53
N ALA A 399 -21.79 -2.52 -9.35
CA ALA A 399 -23.08 -2.12 -9.90
C ALA A 399 -23.57 -0.77 -9.34
N HIS A 400 -23.35 -0.55 -8.05
CA HIS A 400 -23.79 0.67 -7.40
C HIS A 400 -22.89 1.86 -7.72
N ARG A 401 -21.57 1.69 -7.69
CA ARG A 401 -20.59 2.80 -7.69
C ARG A 401 -19.99 3.10 -9.05
N LEU A 402 -20.10 2.20 -10.03
CA LEU A 402 -19.57 2.44 -11.36
C LEU A 402 -20.46 3.43 -12.12
N ALA A 403 -19.88 4.50 -12.66
CA ALA A 403 -20.60 5.43 -13.52
C ALA A 403 -20.98 4.76 -14.85
N PRO A 404 -22.11 5.15 -15.47
CA PRO A 404 -22.45 4.72 -16.83
C PRO A 404 -21.30 4.98 -17.82
N GLY A 405 -21.00 4.01 -18.69
CA GLY A 405 -19.86 4.08 -19.62
C GLY A 405 -18.48 3.85 -18.98
N GLY A 406 -18.41 3.78 -17.64
CA GLY A 406 -17.20 3.48 -16.89
C GLY A 406 -16.79 2.00 -16.96
N GLY A 407 -15.61 1.70 -16.42
CA GLY A 407 -15.09 0.34 -16.30
C GLY A 407 -14.52 0.04 -14.91
N ALA A 408 -14.61 -1.22 -14.49
CA ALA A 408 -13.95 -1.74 -13.30
C ALA A 408 -12.89 -2.78 -13.68
N LEU A 409 -11.71 -2.68 -13.07
CA LEU A 409 -10.58 -3.59 -13.26
C LEU A 409 -10.22 -4.27 -11.95
N LEU A 410 -10.45 -5.58 -11.89
CA LEU A 410 -10.21 -6.38 -10.69
C LEU A 410 -9.14 -7.44 -10.99
N HIS A 411 -8.12 -7.52 -10.14
CA HIS A 411 -7.07 -8.54 -10.26
C HIS A 411 -7.10 -9.44 -9.03
N CYS A 412 -7.27 -10.75 -9.22
CA CYS A 412 -7.33 -11.68 -8.09
C CYS A 412 -6.63 -13.01 -8.41
N ALA A 413 -6.03 -13.62 -7.41
CA ALA A 413 -5.59 -14.99 -7.42
C ALA A 413 -6.78 -15.91 -7.13
N VAL A 414 -6.94 -16.93 -7.96
CA VAL A 414 -8.09 -17.82 -7.94
C VAL A 414 -7.78 -19.01 -7.05
N ARG A 415 -8.10 -18.88 -5.77
CA ARG A 415 -8.01 -19.97 -4.79
C ARG A 415 -9.12 -20.99 -4.97
N GLU A 416 -10.35 -20.52 -5.19
CA GLU A 416 -11.53 -21.37 -5.40
C GLU A 416 -12.29 -20.91 -6.65
N LEU A 417 -12.33 -21.74 -7.70
CA LEU A 417 -13.00 -21.40 -8.97
C LEU A 417 -14.49 -21.04 -8.80
N LYS A 418 -15.16 -21.66 -7.82
CA LYS A 418 -16.59 -21.43 -7.52
C LYS A 418 -16.89 -19.99 -7.07
N VAL A 419 -15.95 -19.30 -6.42
CA VAL A 419 -16.12 -17.90 -5.99
C VAL A 419 -16.23 -16.99 -7.21
N PHE A 420 -15.40 -17.21 -8.23
CA PHE A 420 -15.39 -16.42 -9.45
C PHE A 420 -16.55 -16.75 -10.39
N ALA A 421 -16.98 -18.02 -10.42
CA ALA A 421 -18.22 -18.40 -11.11
C ALA A 421 -19.43 -17.70 -10.46
N HIS A 422 -19.46 -17.62 -9.13
CA HIS A 422 -20.49 -16.90 -8.39
C HIS A 422 -20.44 -15.39 -8.65
N PHE A 423 -19.26 -14.77 -8.65
CA PHE A 423 -19.07 -13.37 -9.02
C PHE A 423 -19.65 -13.06 -10.41
N ALA A 424 -19.35 -13.88 -11.41
CA ALA A 424 -19.89 -13.70 -12.76
C ALA A 424 -21.42 -13.78 -12.81
N ALA A 425 -22.03 -14.67 -12.00
CA ALA A 425 -23.48 -14.76 -11.88
C ALA A 425 -24.09 -13.51 -11.23
N GLU A 426 -23.46 -12.99 -10.17
CA GLU A 426 -23.89 -11.77 -9.49
C GLU A 426 -23.73 -10.52 -10.36
N CYS A 427 -22.65 -10.42 -11.15
CA CYS A 427 -22.50 -9.38 -12.16
C CYS A 427 -23.70 -9.36 -13.12
N ARG A 428 -24.04 -10.52 -13.72
CA ARG A 428 -25.18 -10.61 -14.64
C ARG A 428 -26.50 -10.26 -13.96
N ARG A 429 -26.74 -10.76 -12.74
CA ARG A 429 -27.96 -10.46 -11.97
C ARG A 429 -28.12 -8.96 -11.76
N ARG A 430 -27.02 -8.23 -11.60
CA ARG A 430 -26.98 -6.78 -11.39
C ARG A 430 -26.82 -5.97 -12.69
N GLY A 431 -26.98 -6.61 -13.86
CA GLY A 431 -26.91 -5.91 -15.15
C GLY A 431 -25.51 -5.53 -15.60
N LEU A 432 -24.47 -6.17 -15.06
CA LEU A 432 -23.08 -5.96 -15.44
C LEU A 432 -22.60 -7.00 -16.46
N ARG A 433 -21.74 -6.58 -17.39
CA ARG A 433 -20.97 -7.49 -18.25
C ARG A 433 -19.68 -7.85 -17.55
N TYR A 434 -19.34 -9.14 -17.59
CA TYR A 434 -18.15 -9.69 -16.95
C TYR A 434 -17.27 -10.36 -17.99
N ARG A 435 -16.01 -9.91 -18.06
CA ARG A 435 -14.97 -10.47 -18.92
C ARG A 435 -13.76 -10.81 -18.07
N ARG A 436 -13.05 -11.87 -18.44
CA ARG A 436 -11.84 -12.28 -17.72
C ARG A 436 -10.70 -12.67 -18.65
N ARG A 437 -9.48 -12.55 -18.12
CA ARG A 437 -8.26 -13.05 -18.75
C ARG A 437 -7.42 -13.73 -17.67
N VAL A 438 -6.97 -14.95 -17.94
CA VAL A 438 -5.98 -15.62 -17.08
C VAL A 438 -4.62 -14.97 -17.35
N VAL A 439 -3.97 -14.50 -16.30
CA VAL A 439 -2.68 -13.82 -16.36
C VAL A 439 -1.59 -14.77 -15.92
N VAL A 440 -0.61 -14.98 -16.79
CA VAL A 440 0.60 -15.75 -16.46
C VAL A 440 1.62 -14.80 -15.84
N PRO A 441 2.02 -14.97 -14.57
CA PRO A 441 2.92 -14.04 -13.88
C PRO A 441 4.22 -13.77 -14.67
N ALA A 442 4.83 -14.83 -15.21
CA ALA A 442 6.08 -14.73 -15.97
C ALA A 442 5.98 -13.79 -17.19
N ALA A 443 4.82 -13.70 -17.84
CA ALA A 443 4.62 -12.82 -18.98
C ALA A 443 4.60 -11.34 -18.55
N VAL A 444 3.96 -11.04 -17.43
CA VAL A 444 3.83 -9.68 -16.90
C VAL A 444 5.20 -9.16 -16.42
N PHE A 445 5.92 -9.97 -15.64
CA PHE A 445 7.25 -9.59 -15.15
C PHE A 445 8.30 -9.57 -16.25
N GLY A 446 8.22 -10.46 -17.25
CA GLY A 446 9.12 -10.44 -18.40
C GLY A 446 8.96 -9.18 -19.25
N ALA A 447 7.73 -8.75 -19.51
CA ALA A 447 7.44 -7.50 -20.22
C ALA A 447 7.92 -6.28 -19.41
N ALA A 448 7.59 -6.23 -18.10
CA ALA A 448 7.98 -5.14 -17.22
C ALA A 448 9.50 -5.03 -17.01
N ALA A 449 10.21 -6.15 -16.94
CA ALA A 449 11.67 -6.15 -16.84
C ALA A 449 12.34 -5.54 -18.09
N CYS A 450 11.72 -5.70 -19.26
CA CYS A 450 12.23 -5.13 -20.51
C CYS A 450 11.99 -3.62 -20.64
N THR A 451 10.93 -3.08 -19.99
CA THR A 451 10.52 -1.68 -20.15
C THR A 451 10.82 -0.80 -18.96
N SER A 452 10.82 -1.33 -17.73
CA SER A 452 10.56 -0.53 -16.54
C SER A 452 11.70 -0.48 -15.52
N GLY A 453 12.85 -1.15 -15.76
CA GLY A 453 14.00 -1.08 -14.84
C GLY A 453 13.61 -1.35 -13.39
N VAL A 454 12.67 -2.30 -13.15
CA VAL A 454 12.14 -2.60 -11.82
C VAL A 454 13.29 -3.12 -10.95
N LEU A 455 13.93 -2.21 -10.23
CA LEU A 455 14.85 -2.52 -9.15
C LEU A 455 13.98 -2.86 -7.93
N LEU A 456 13.70 -4.16 -7.74
CA LEU A 456 13.40 -4.65 -6.40
C LEU A 456 14.66 -4.41 -5.58
N ASP A 457 14.54 -3.62 -4.51
CA ASP A 457 15.68 -3.23 -3.69
C ASP A 457 16.44 -4.47 -3.19
N ALA A 458 17.60 -4.71 -3.81
CA ALA A 458 18.45 -5.87 -3.57
C ALA A 458 19.19 -5.78 -2.23
N ALA A 459 18.94 -4.74 -1.40
CA ALA A 459 19.58 -4.51 -0.12
C ALA A 459 19.40 -5.65 0.91
N THR A 460 18.59 -6.68 0.64
CA THR A 460 18.48 -7.90 1.48
C THR A 460 19.15 -9.14 0.91
N ALA A 461 19.64 -9.11 -0.34
CA ALA A 461 20.39 -10.20 -0.95
C ALA A 461 21.83 -9.74 -1.22
N GLY A 462 22.75 -10.12 -0.34
CA GLY A 462 24.16 -9.84 -0.52
C GLY A 462 24.71 -10.37 -1.86
N ALA A 463 25.40 -9.47 -2.58
CA ALA A 463 26.36 -9.68 -3.67
C ALA A 463 25.85 -9.94 -5.11
N ALA A 464 26.54 -9.22 -6.02
CA ALA A 464 26.58 -9.29 -7.49
C ALA A 464 25.45 -8.61 -8.29
N VAL A 465 25.49 -7.27 -8.36
CA VAL A 465 24.81 -6.51 -9.41
C VAL A 465 25.66 -6.57 -10.69
N GLY A 466 25.30 -7.48 -11.60
CA GLY A 466 25.72 -7.44 -12.99
C GLY A 466 24.58 -6.87 -13.85
N THR A 467 24.88 -5.87 -14.67
CA THR A 467 23.92 -5.27 -15.61
C THR A 467 23.42 -6.32 -16.61
N CYS A 468 22.14 -6.69 -16.50
CA CYS A 468 21.50 -7.57 -17.50
C CYS A 468 21.19 -6.75 -18.76
N THR A 469 21.90 -7.03 -19.84
CA THR A 469 21.58 -6.50 -21.17
C THR A 469 20.43 -7.29 -21.80
N ALA A 470 19.66 -6.67 -22.69
CA ALA A 470 18.53 -7.31 -23.40
C ALA A 470 18.92 -8.61 -24.14
N ALA A 471 20.20 -8.78 -24.51
CA ALA A 471 20.73 -10.01 -25.10
C ALA A 471 20.77 -11.21 -24.12
N ALA A 472 20.97 -10.96 -22.81
CA ALA A 472 21.01 -12.03 -21.81
C ALA A 472 19.63 -12.67 -21.64
N ALA A 473 18.55 -11.89 -21.64
CA ALA A 473 17.17 -12.39 -21.49
C ALA A 473 16.75 -13.33 -22.63
N ALA A 474 17.20 -13.08 -23.87
CA ALA A 474 16.90 -13.93 -25.02
C ALA A 474 17.63 -15.29 -24.97
N THR A 475 18.79 -15.36 -24.30
CA THR A 475 19.59 -16.60 -24.22
C THR A 475 19.06 -17.57 -23.16
N CYS A 476 18.35 -17.06 -22.14
CA CYS A 476 17.72 -17.87 -21.09
C CYS A 476 16.51 -18.68 -21.59
N ALA A 477 15.87 -18.26 -22.68
CA ALA A 477 14.71 -18.97 -23.25
C ALA A 477 15.08 -20.26 -24.01
N GLY A 478 16.36 -20.49 -24.31
CA GLY A 478 16.83 -21.62 -25.12
C GLY A 478 17.37 -22.82 -24.34
N ALA A 479 17.64 -22.67 -23.04
CA ALA A 479 18.13 -23.76 -22.19
C ALA A 479 17.00 -24.19 -21.25
N GLY A 480 16.50 -25.42 -21.41
CA GLY A 480 15.37 -26.00 -20.67
C GLY A 480 15.58 -26.22 -19.17
N GLY A 481 16.32 -25.34 -18.49
CA GLY A 481 16.28 -25.22 -17.04
C GLY A 481 15.06 -24.39 -16.66
N LEU A 482 14.08 -25.04 -16.01
CA LEU A 482 13.04 -24.34 -15.26
C LEU A 482 13.74 -23.48 -14.21
N VAL A 483 13.96 -22.21 -14.52
CA VAL A 483 14.32 -21.21 -13.50
C VAL A 483 13.09 -21.12 -12.61
N LEU A 484 13.16 -21.79 -11.45
CA LEU A 484 12.20 -21.63 -10.36
C LEU A 484 12.13 -20.14 -10.09
N CYS A 485 11.01 -19.55 -10.49
CA CYS A 485 10.69 -18.16 -10.22
C CYS A 485 10.83 -17.96 -8.70
N PRO A 486 11.59 -16.97 -8.20
CA PRO A 486 11.86 -16.77 -6.77
C PRO A 486 10.63 -16.35 -5.94
N PHE A 487 9.41 -16.58 -6.47
CA PHE A 487 8.15 -16.06 -5.98
C PHE A 487 7.31 -17.09 -5.18
N GLU A 488 7.82 -18.31 -5.00
CA GLU A 488 7.15 -19.41 -4.28
C GLU A 488 6.84 -19.08 -2.81
N GLY A 489 7.51 -18.07 -2.22
CA GLY A 489 7.25 -17.61 -0.85
C GLY A 489 6.18 -16.52 -0.70
N LEU A 490 5.88 -15.76 -1.76
CA LEU A 490 4.96 -14.60 -1.74
C LEU A 490 3.58 -14.93 -2.29
N LEU A 491 3.51 -15.84 -3.25
CA LEU A 491 2.27 -16.38 -3.79
C LEU A 491 1.72 -17.52 -2.92
N GLY A 492 2.43 -18.00 -1.91
CA GLY A 492 2.10 -19.34 -1.40
C GLY A 492 2.35 -20.38 -2.49
N ARG A 493 1.90 -21.61 -2.28
CA ARG A 493 2.27 -22.69 -3.18
C ARG A 493 1.42 -22.65 -4.45
N ALA A 494 2.01 -22.95 -5.60
CA ALA A 494 1.32 -22.88 -6.90
C ALA A 494 0.10 -23.83 -6.99
N ASP A 495 0.06 -24.88 -6.17
CA ASP A 495 -1.08 -25.80 -6.03
C ASP A 495 -2.24 -25.22 -5.19
N GLU A 496 -2.07 -24.07 -4.53
CA GLU A 496 -3.12 -23.38 -3.77
C GLU A 496 -4.02 -22.50 -4.65
N TYR A 497 -3.73 -22.39 -5.95
CA TYR A 497 -4.49 -21.56 -6.89
C TYR A 497 -5.09 -22.39 -8.03
N GLU A 498 -6.30 -22.91 -7.81
CA GLU A 498 -7.05 -23.69 -8.79
C GLU A 498 -7.16 -23.04 -10.17
N GLY A 499 -7.27 -21.71 -10.22
CA GLY A 499 -7.48 -20.96 -11.47
C GLY A 499 -6.34 -20.03 -11.86
N GLY A 500 -5.18 -20.11 -11.19
CA GLY A 500 -4.07 -19.17 -11.39
C GLY A 500 -4.43 -17.75 -10.96
N ILE A 501 -4.01 -16.75 -11.72
CA ILE A 501 -4.33 -15.34 -11.44
C ILE A 501 -5.19 -14.81 -12.58
N VAL A 502 -6.25 -14.09 -12.26
CA VAL A 502 -7.22 -13.59 -13.24
C VAL A 502 -7.33 -12.08 -13.13
N LEU A 503 -7.26 -11.43 -14.29
CA LEU A 503 -7.65 -10.04 -14.48
C LEU A 503 -9.09 -10.03 -15.01
N MET A 504 -9.93 -9.20 -14.43
CA MET A 504 -11.37 -9.11 -14.73
C MET A 504 -11.71 -7.67 -15.12
N ALA A 505 -12.50 -7.53 -16.18
CA ALA A 505 -13.07 -6.28 -16.62
C ALA A 505 -14.59 -6.34 -16.49
N VAL A 506 -15.18 -5.35 -15.81
CA VAL A 506 -16.61 -5.27 -15.54
C VAL A 506 -17.15 -3.90 -15.93
N ASP A 507 -18.30 -3.86 -16.59
CA ASP A 507 -18.98 -2.61 -16.94
C ASP A 507 -20.51 -2.81 -16.97
N HIS A 508 -21.26 -1.72 -17.14
CA HIS A 508 -22.71 -1.76 -17.24
C HIS A 508 -23.17 -2.31 -18.59
N SER A 509 -24.07 -3.29 -18.59
CA SER A 509 -24.63 -3.83 -19.85
C SER A 509 -25.46 -2.80 -20.62
N ALA A 510 -26.12 -1.89 -19.90
CA ALA A 510 -26.95 -0.83 -20.48
C ALA A 510 -26.12 0.37 -20.99
N ALA A 511 -24.91 0.54 -20.48
CA ALA A 511 -23.99 1.62 -20.82
C ALA A 511 -22.57 1.06 -20.91
N PRO A 512 -22.29 0.23 -21.92
CA PRO A 512 -21.05 -0.51 -22.04
C PRO A 512 -19.86 0.43 -22.22
N CYS A 513 -18.72 0.09 -21.62
CA CYS A 513 -17.47 0.79 -21.90
C CYS A 513 -17.02 0.52 -23.34
N GLU A 514 -16.93 1.56 -24.16
CA GLU A 514 -16.57 1.43 -25.59
C GLU A 514 -15.06 1.33 -25.85
N HIS A 515 -14.24 1.83 -24.94
CA HIS A 515 -12.82 2.10 -25.22
C HIS A 515 -11.84 1.08 -24.64
N TRP A 516 -12.35 0.02 -23.98
CA TRP A 516 -11.53 -0.97 -23.28
C TRP A 516 -11.45 -2.34 -23.97
N TYR A 517 -12.03 -2.51 -25.16
CA TYR A 517 -12.02 -3.83 -25.82
C TYR A 517 -10.60 -4.20 -26.28
N ARG A 518 -9.98 -5.12 -25.55
CA ARG A 518 -8.85 -5.91 -26.05
C ARG A 518 -9.38 -7.24 -26.60
N ASP A 519 -8.70 -7.76 -27.61
CA ASP A 519 -9.08 -9.03 -28.26
C ASP A 519 -8.77 -10.27 -27.41
N ASP A 520 -8.01 -10.13 -26.31
CA ASP A 520 -7.58 -11.21 -25.42
C ASP A 520 -8.52 -11.45 -24.23
N TRP A 521 -9.69 -10.83 -24.21
CA TRP A 521 -10.70 -11.04 -23.17
C TRP A 521 -11.64 -12.18 -23.53
N GLU A 522 -11.79 -13.13 -22.62
CA GLU A 522 -12.83 -14.16 -22.72
C GLU A 522 -14.13 -13.62 -22.13
N GLU A 523 -15.17 -13.55 -22.96
CA GLU A 523 -16.52 -13.35 -22.45
C GLU A 523 -17.00 -14.64 -21.78
N VAL A 524 -17.33 -14.56 -20.50
CA VAL A 524 -17.79 -15.74 -19.76
C VAL A 524 -19.29 -15.89 -19.98
N VAL A 525 -19.62 -16.52 -21.11
CA VAL A 525 -20.96 -17.03 -21.40
C VAL A 525 -21.16 -18.26 -20.53
N ALA A 526 -21.95 -18.14 -19.47
CA ALA A 526 -22.28 -19.26 -18.59
C ALA A 526 -23.34 -20.18 -19.20
#